data_AF-A0AAV9Z930-F1
#
_entry.id   AF-A0AAV9Z930-F1
#
_cell.length_a   1.000
_cell.length_b   1.000
_cell.length_c   1.000
_cell.angle_alpha   90.00
_cell.angle_beta   90.00
_cell.angle_gamma   90.00
#
_symmetry.space_group_name_H-M   'P 1'
#
loop_
_entity.id
_entity.type
_entity.pdbx_description
1 polymer ?
#
loop_
_entity_poly.entity_id
_entity_poly.type
_entity_poly.pdbx_seq_one_letter_code
_entity_poly.pdbx_strand_id
1 'polypeptide(L)'
;WEVETGMTTAEFAATRPTAARVLEISSKIRQKYASGVFDSPPDPESTDHTHENFHLLVRDTLILHTLQNAILSADFGRAELLLGTLTMMFSGGGCSNYRTELLYFLQHLKKVWPERFANIVRDNALISTSGHSYVGVDKNIEFSINFQ
;
A
#
# COMPACT_ATOMS: atom_id res chain seq x y z
N TRP A 1 -10.26 -8.18 -13.69
CA TRP A 1 -10.70 -9.29 -12.82
C TRP A 1 -11.64 -10.20 -13.60
N GLU A 2 -12.88 -9.75 -13.86
CA GLU A 2 -13.90 -10.51 -14.61
C GLU A 2 -13.41 -11.09 -15.95
N VAL A 3 -12.61 -10.32 -16.69
CA VAL A 3 -11.99 -10.77 -17.95
C VAL A 3 -11.11 -12.02 -17.77
N GLU A 4 -10.42 -12.16 -16.64
CA GLU A 4 -9.50 -13.30 -16.39
C GLU A 4 -10.15 -14.45 -15.63
N THR A 5 -11.16 -14.18 -14.82
CA THR A 5 -11.81 -15.16 -13.93
C THR A 5 -13.16 -15.63 -14.44
N GLY A 6 -13.79 -14.91 -15.38
CA GLY A 6 -15.17 -15.15 -15.83
C GLY A 6 -16.22 -14.90 -14.76
N MET A 7 -15.83 -14.30 -13.62
CA MET A 7 -16.68 -14.08 -12.45
C MET A 7 -16.40 -12.69 -11.88
N THR A 8 -17.43 -12.04 -11.35
CA THR A 8 -17.30 -10.82 -10.56
C THR A 8 -16.49 -11.09 -9.29
N THR A 9 -16.00 -10.03 -8.64
CA THR A 9 -15.29 -10.17 -7.34
C THR A 9 -16.21 -10.72 -6.25
N ALA A 10 -17.50 -10.37 -6.27
CA ALA A 10 -18.50 -10.85 -5.32
C ALA A 10 -18.78 -12.36 -5.48
N GLU A 11 -19.00 -12.82 -6.71
CA GLU A 11 -19.20 -14.25 -7.00
C GLU A 11 -17.98 -15.08 -6.64
N PHE A 12 -16.78 -14.56 -6.94
CA PHE A 12 -15.55 -15.23 -6.53
C PHE A 12 -15.39 -15.28 -5.01
N ALA A 13 -15.68 -14.21 -4.28
CA ALA A 13 -15.62 -14.20 -2.82
C ALA A 13 -16.57 -15.24 -2.19
N ALA A 14 -17.75 -15.45 -2.79
CA ALA A 14 -18.72 -16.46 -2.35
C ALA A 14 -18.17 -17.89 -2.44
N THR A 15 -17.20 -18.16 -3.34
CA THR A 15 -16.54 -19.48 -3.44
C THR A 15 -15.57 -19.78 -2.30
N ARG A 16 -15.31 -18.82 -1.39
CA ARG A 16 -14.34 -18.92 -0.29
C ARG A 16 -12.95 -19.38 -0.77
N PRO A 17 -12.34 -18.63 -1.70
CA PRO A 17 -11.07 -19.02 -2.31
C PRO A 17 -9.94 -19.04 -1.27
N THR A 18 -9.00 -19.96 -1.45
CA THR A 18 -7.79 -19.99 -0.63
C THR A 18 -6.88 -18.81 -0.98
N ALA A 19 -6.07 -18.35 -0.01
CA ALA A 19 -5.10 -17.28 -0.24
C ALA A 19 -4.14 -17.59 -1.41
N ALA A 20 -3.74 -18.86 -1.56
CA ALA A 20 -2.91 -19.31 -2.68
C ALA A 20 -3.60 -19.09 -4.04
N ARG A 21 -4.91 -19.36 -4.15
CA ARG A 21 -5.66 -19.15 -5.38
C ARG A 21 -5.79 -17.68 -5.74
N VAL A 22 -6.02 -16.81 -4.74
CA VAL A 22 -6.06 -15.36 -4.94
C VAL A 22 -4.71 -14.85 -5.46
N LEU A 23 -3.61 -15.35 -4.89
CA LEU A 23 -2.25 -14.97 -5.29
C LEU A 23 -1.90 -15.43 -6.71
N GLU A 24 -2.33 -16.61 -7.11
CA GLU A 24 -2.14 -17.14 -8.46
C GLU A 24 -2.84 -16.24 -9.50
N ILE A 25 -4.11 -15.91 -9.26
CA ILE A 25 -4.90 -15.06 -10.17
C ILE A 25 -4.31 -13.66 -10.24
N SER A 26 -3.95 -13.07 -9.11
CA SER A 26 -3.36 -11.72 -9.08
C SER A 26 -2.02 -11.68 -9.82
N SER A 27 -1.19 -12.71 -9.68
CA SER A 27 0.08 -12.83 -10.41
C SER A 27 -0.14 -12.91 -11.92
N LYS A 28 -1.14 -13.68 -12.37
CA LYS A 28 -1.50 -13.80 -13.80
C LYS A 28 -1.99 -12.46 -14.37
N ILE A 29 -2.88 -11.77 -13.65
CA ILE A 29 -3.37 -10.43 -14.06
C ILE A 29 -2.19 -9.47 -14.16
N ARG A 30 -1.34 -9.43 -13.13
CA ARG A 30 -0.17 -8.55 -13.13
C ARG A 30 0.74 -8.83 -14.31
N GLN A 31 1.08 -10.09 -14.58
CA GLN A 31 1.97 -10.42 -15.70
C GLN A 31 1.39 -10.04 -17.06
N LYS A 32 0.06 -10.15 -17.23
CA LYS A 32 -0.61 -9.86 -18.50
C LYS A 32 -0.86 -8.37 -18.74
N TYR A 33 -1.12 -7.60 -17.68
CA TYR A 33 -1.61 -6.22 -17.81
C TYR A 33 -0.72 -5.16 -17.18
N ALA A 34 0.23 -5.53 -16.30
CA ALA A 34 1.19 -4.55 -15.82
C ALA A 34 2.08 -4.13 -17.00
N SER A 35 2.35 -2.83 -17.09
CA SER A 35 3.32 -2.29 -18.02
C SER A 35 4.64 -3.04 -17.87
N GLY A 36 5.23 -3.43 -19.00
CA GLY A 36 6.52 -4.14 -19.01
C GLY A 36 7.61 -3.35 -18.29
N VAL A 37 8.67 -4.05 -17.90
CA VAL A 37 9.93 -3.40 -17.51
C VAL A 37 10.33 -2.50 -18.69
N PHE A 38 10.75 -1.26 -18.41
CA PHE A 38 11.29 -0.39 -19.45
C PHE A 38 12.53 -1.08 -20.03
N ASP A 39 12.35 -1.79 -21.15
CA ASP A 39 13.31 -2.79 -21.65
C ASP A 39 14.56 -2.17 -22.31
N SER A 40 14.74 -0.86 -22.25
CA SER A 40 16.00 -0.21 -22.60
C SER A 40 16.12 1.15 -21.91
N PRO A 41 17.32 1.53 -21.42
CA PRO A 41 17.59 2.91 -21.04
C PRO A 41 17.29 3.82 -22.24
N PRO A 42 16.49 4.88 -22.08
CA PRO A 42 16.24 5.80 -23.17
C PRO A 42 17.56 6.49 -23.57
N ASP A 43 17.73 6.74 -24.87
CA ASP A 43 18.89 7.47 -25.40
C ASP A 43 18.89 8.89 -24.80
N PRO A 44 19.89 9.27 -23.99
CA PRO A 44 19.87 10.48 -23.18
C PRO A 44 19.73 11.78 -24.00
N GLU A 45 20.06 11.77 -25.30
CA GLU A 45 19.85 12.94 -26.18
C GLU A 45 18.41 13.09 -26.68
N SER A 46 17.60 12.02 -26.60
CA SER A 46 16.20 11.98 -27.05
C SER A 46 15.17 11.98 -25.91
N THR A 47 15.65 11.94 -24.67
CA THR A 47 14.82 11.74 -23.49
C THR A 47 14.07 13.01 -23.10
N ASP A 48 12.73 12.97 -23.19
CA ASP A 48 11.89 14.01 -22.60
C ASP A 48 11.83 13.86 -21.07
N HIS A 49 12.74 14.57 -20.39
CA HIS A 49 12.80 14.57 -18.92
C HIS A 49 11.52 15.09 -18.25
N THR A 50 10.72 15.92 -18.91
CA THR A 50 9.45 16.38 -18.33
C THR A 50 8.42 15.25 -18.35
N HIS A 51 8.35 14.53 -19.46
CA HIS A 51 7.52 13.33 -19.58
C HIS A 51 7.91 12.25 -18.56
N GLU A 52 9.21 11.96 -18.42
CA GLU A 52 9.71 10.98 -17.44
C GLU A 52 9.39 11.39 -15.99
N ASN A 53 9.69 12.63 -15.62
CA ASN A 53 9.42 13.13 -14.27
C ASN A 53 7.92 13.14 -13.97
N PHE A 54 7.08 13.42 -14.96
CA PHE A 54 5.63 13.32 -14.82
C PHE A 54 5.18 11.88 -14.58
N HIS A 55 5.75 10.91 -15.30
CA HIS A 55 5.48 9.49 -15.06
C HIS A 55 5.88 9.05 -13.64
N LEU A 56 7.03 9.49 -13.14
CA LEU A 56 7.48 9.24 -11.76
C LEU A 56 6.53 9.88 -10.74
N LEU A 57 6.11 11.13 -10.97
CA LEU A 57 5.14 11.82 -10.12
C LEU A 57 3.80 11.09 -10.06
N VAL A 58 3.27 10.65 -11.21
CA VAL A 58 2.00 9.90 -11.28
C VAL A 58 2.14 8.56 -10.56
N ARG A 59 3.25 7.82 -10.76
CA ARG A 59 3.52 6.58 -10.03
C ARG A 59 3.49 6.80 -8.52
N ASP A 60 4.20 7.82 -8.04
CA ASP A 60 4.32 8.11 -6.60
C ASP A 60 2.97 8.58 -6.01
N THR A 61 2.21 9.37 -6.77
CA THR A 61 0.86 9.80 -6.40
C THR A 61 -0.09 8.61 -6.30
N LEU A 62 0.00 7.64 -7.22
CA LEU A 62 -0.82 6.43 -7.17
C LEU A 62 -0.52 5.56 -5.94
N ILE A 63 0.73 5.53 -5.46
CA ILE A 63 1.10 4.85 -4.21
C ILE A 63 0.40 5.51 -3.03
N LEU A 64 0.43 6.84 -2.94
CA LEU A 64 -0.24 7.59 -1.87
C LEU A 64 -1.77 7.44 -1.93
N HIS A 65 -2.35 7.51 -3.12
CA HIS A 65 -3.78 7.27 -3.32
C HIS A 65 -4.19 5.86 -2.90
N THR A 66 -3.36 4.87 -3.23
CA THR A 66 -3.56 3.46 -2.83
C THR A 66 -3.49 3.30 -1.31
N LEU A 67 -2.55 3.99 -0.64
CA LEU A 67 -2.47 4.00 0.81
C LEU A 67 -3.71 4.62 1.44
N GLN A 68 -4.15 5.78 0.93
CA GLN A 68 -5.33 6.45 1.42
C GLN A 68 -6.57 5.56 1.31
N ASN A 69 -6.78 4.93 0.15
CA ASN A 69 -7.90 4.00 -0.04
C ASN A 69 -7.82 2.81 0.92
N ALA A 70 -6.63 2.23 1.14
CA ALA A 70 -6.44 1.13 2.08
C ALA A 70 -6.80 1.54 3.51
N ILE A 71 -6.38 2.73 3.93
CA ILE A 71 -6.74 3.30 5.24
C ILE A 71 -8.25 3.47 5.34
N LEU A 72 -8.88 4.14 4.36
CA LEU A 72 -10.32 4.43 4.38
C LEU A 72 -11.18 3.17 4.40
N SER A 73 -10.71 2.06 3.82
CA SER A 73 -11.40 0.77 3.78
C SER A 73 -11.00 -0.20 4.89
N ALA A 74 -10.27 0.25 5.92
CA ALA A 74 -9.75 -0.59 7.01
C ALA A 74 -8.85 -1.76 6.57
N ASP A 75 -8.23 -1.66 5.38
CA ASP A 75 -7.36 -2.70 4.85
C ASP A 75 -5.91 -2.46 5.31
N PHE A 76 -5.65 -2.77 6.58
CA PHE A 76 -4.30 -2.60 7.14
C PHE A 76 -3.29 -3.52 6.46
N GLY A 77 -3.69 -4.69 5.96
CA GLY A 77 -2.80 -5.58 5.22
C GLY A 77 -2.23 -4.91 3.97
N ARG A 78 -3.08 -4.22 3.20
CA ARG A 78 -2.65 -3.41 2.06
C ARG A 78 -1.86 -2.18 2.48
N ALA A 79 -2.22 -1.52 3.57
CA ALA A 79 -1.44 -0.40 4.10
C ALA A 79 -0.02 -0.84 4.48
N GLU A 80 0.12 -1.93 5.24
CA GLU A 80 1.40 -2.52 5.67
C GLU A 80 2.29 -2.86 4.47
N LEU A 81 1.72 -3.39 3.39
CA LEU A 81 2.46 -3.69 2.16
C LEU A 81 3.08 -2.43 1.53
N LEU A 82 2.39 -1.30 1.61
CA LEU A 82 2.86 -0.03 1.05
C LEU A 82 3.89 0.67 1.93
N LEU A 83 3.89 0.43 3.24
CA LEU A 83 4.84 1.04 4.18
C LEU A 83 6.30 0.83 3.75
N GLY A 84 6.65 -0.35 3.24
CA GLY A 84 8.01 -0.61 2.75
C GLY A 84 8.40 0.27 1.55
N THR A 85 7.45 0.49 0.64
CA THR A 85 7.64 1.39 -0.51
C THR A 85 7.78 2.84 -0.05
N LEU A 86 6.96 3.27 0.90
CA LEU A 86 7.03 4.61 1.49
C LEU A 86 8.35 4.84 2.22
N THR A 87 8.87 3.84 2.95
CA THR A 87 10.21 3.91 3.57
C THR A 87 11.29 4.19 2.53
N MET A 88 11.23 3.54 1.36
CA MET A 88 12.17 3.80 0.26
C MET A 88 11.98 5.19 -0.34
N MET A 89 10.74 5.63 -0.56
CA MET A 89 10.44 6.99 -1.06
C MET A 89 10.97 8.06 -0.13
N PHE A 90 10.72 7.95 1.19
CA PHE A 90 11.25 8.89 2.18
C PHE A 90 12.79 8.83 2.28
N SER A 91 13.40 7.68 2.01
CA SER A 91 14.86 7.57 1.91
C SER A 91 15.42 8.37 0.74
N GLY A 92 14.81 8.24 -0.44
CA GLY A 92 15.22 8.96 -1.64
C GLY A 92 14.94 10.46 -1.57
N GLY A 93 13.84 10.86 -0.91
CA GLY A 93 13.45 12.26 -0.74
C GLY A 93 14.18 13.02 0.39
N GLY A 94 15.11 12.37 1.11
CA GLY A 94 15.82 13.00 2.23
C GLY A 94 14.98 13.18 3.50
N CYS A 95 13.82 12.53 3.59
CA CYS A 95 12.90 12.58 4.73
C CYS A 95 13.34 11.60 5.84
N SER A 96 14.48 11.85 6.46
CA SER A 96 15.14 10.95 7.41
C SER A 96 14.28 10.57 8.62
N ASN A 97 13.48 11.49 9.15
CA ASN A 97 12.58 11.24 10.29
C ASN A 97 11.55 10.16 9.93
N TYR A 98 10.76 10.37 8.87
CA TYR A 98 9.74 9.43 8.43
C TYR A 98 10.31 8.08 7.99
N ARG A 99 11.44 8.09 7.27
CA ARG A 99 12.16 6.86 6.93
C ARG A 99 12.49 6.04 8.18
N THR A 100 13.05 6.70 9.19
CA THR A 100 13.55 6.02 10.40
C THR A 100 12.39 5.42 11.17
N GLU A 101 11.33 6.19 11.41
CA GLU A 101 10.12 5.71 12.09
C GLU A 101 9.45 4.55 11.36
N LEU A 102 9.26 4.64 10.04
CA LEU A 102 8.66 3.55 9.26
C LEU A 102 9.54 2.29 9.24
N LEU A 103 10.86 2.45 9.17
CA LEU A 103 11.79 1.33 9.23
C LEU A 103 11.74 0.65 10.60
N TYR A 104 11.73 1.42 11.69
CA TYR A 104 11.57 0.88 13.04
C TYR A 104 10.23 0.15 13.18
N PHE A 105 9.13 0.76 12.73
CA PHE A 105 7.81 0.13 12.81
C PHE A 105 7.75 -1.19 12.03
N LEU A 106 8.24 -1.21 10.79
CA LEU A 106 8.28 -2.44 9.98
C LEU A 106 9.18 -3.51 10.58
N GLN A 107 10.37 -3.15 11.07
CA GLN A 107 11.28 -4.08 11.72
C GLN A 107 10.61 -4.72 12.94
N HIS A 108 9.90 -3.92 13.74
CA HIS A 108 9.19 -4.44 14.90
C HIS A 108 8.03 -5.35 14.50
N LEU A 109 7.20 -4.91 13.57
CA LEU A 109 6.01 -5.62 13.12
C LEU A 109 6.34 -6.95 12.40
N LYS A 110 7.50 -7.04 11.75
CA LYS A 110 7.92 -8.21 10.95
C LYS A 110 8.90 -9.13 11.67
N LYS A 111 9.73 -8.63 12.60
CA LYS A 111 10.90 -9.34 13.11
C LYS A 111 11.08 -9.33 14.63
N VAL A 112 10.73 -8.24 15.31
CA VAL A 112 11.02 -8.10 16.76
C VAL A 112 9.84 -8.54 17.62
N TRP A 113 8.63 -8.11 17.27
CA TRP A 113 7.47 -8.39 18.09
C TRP A 113 7.02 -9.85 17.91
N PRO A 114 6.64 -10.53 19.02
CA PRO A 114 5.95 -11.81 18.92
C PRO A 114 4.72 -11.68 18.02
N GLU A 115 4.43 -12.70 17.22
CA GLU A 115 3.35 -12.68 16.23
C GLU A 115 2.02 -12.24 16.84
N ARG A 116 1.68 -12.74 18.03
CA ARG A 116 0.48 -12.34 18.77
C ARG A 116 0.42 -10.83 19.02
N PHE A 117 1.52 -10.20 19.40
CA PHE A 117 1.55 -8.77 19.65
C PHE A 117 1.50 -7.97 18.34
N ALA A 118 2.24 -8.40 17.32
CA ALA A 118 2.18 -7.78 15.99
C ALA A 118 0.75 -7.82 15.42
N ASN A 119 0.01 -8.91 15.63
CA ASN A 119 -1.40 -9.01 15.20
C ASN A 119 -2.31 -8.07 15.98
N ILE A 120 -2.12 -7.91 17.30
CA ILE A 120 -2.83 -6.89 18.07
C ILE A 120 -2.58 -5.49 17.48
N VAL A 121 -1.34 -5.15 17.13
CA VAL A 121 -1.03 -3.87 16.50
C VAL A 121 -1.71 -3.73 15.14
N ARG A 122 -1.68 -4.76 14.29
CA ARG A 122 -2.39 -4.77 12.99
C ARG A 122 -3.89 -4.53 13.15
N ASP A 123 -4.51 -5.22 14.11
CA ASP A 123 -5.94 -5.16 14.36
C ASP A 123 -6.39 -3.80 14.92
N ASN A 124 -5.48 -3.05 15.57
CA ASN A 124 -5.77 -1.76 16.21
C ASN A 124 -5.18 -0.55 15.49
N ALA A 125 -4.45 -0.74 14.39
CA ALA A 125 -3.77 0.35 13.70
C ALA A 125 -4.76 1.33 13.03
N LEU A 126 -5.94 0.84 12.63
CA LEU A 126 -6.99 1.63 11.99
C LEU A 126 -8.25 1.60 12.84
N ILE A 127 -8.86 2.78 13.03
CA ILE A 127 -10.10 2.94 13.79
C ILE A 127 -11.16 3.64 12.95
N SER A 128 -12.41 3.20 13.10
CA SER A 128 -13.56 3.85 12.46
C SER A 128 -14.00 5.06 13.30
N THR A 129 -14.07 6.23 12.68
CA THR A 129 -14.55 7.46 13.33
C THR A 129 -16.05 7.71 13.13
N SER A 130 -16.65 7.13 12.08
CA SER A 130 -18.04 7.40 11.66
C SER A 130 -18.83 6.16 11.22
N GLY A 131 -18.29 4.96 11.45
CA GLY A 131 -18.87 3.68 11.04
C GLY A 131 -18.64 3.32 9.57
N HIS A 132 -18.18 4.27 8.74
CA HIS A 132 -18.03 4.11 7.29
C HIS A 132 -16.68 4.60 6.74
N SER A 133 -15.89 5.27 7.58
CA SER A 133 -14.56 5.77 7.22
C SER A 133 -13.60 5.48 8.38
N TYR A 134 -12.38 5.13 8.00
CA TYR A 134 -11.32 4.76 8.93
C TYR A 134 -10.16 5.73 8.85
N VAL A 135 -9.42 5.86 9.95
CA VAL A 135 -8.21 6.64 10.07
C VAL A 135 -7.17 5.87 10.89
N GLY A 136 -5.90 6.27 10.80
CA GLY A 136 -4.89 5.76 11.72
C GLY A 136 -5.23 6.10 13.17
N VAL A 137 -5.02 5.15 14.08
CA VAL A 137 -5.29 5.35 15.52
C VAL A 137 -4.57 6.57 16.08
N ASP A 138 -3.35 6.84 15.60
CA ASP A 138 -2.56 8.03 15.92
C ASP A 138 -3.28 9.32 15.51
N LYS A 139 -3.70 9.43 14.25
CA LYS A 139 -4.49 10.59 13.78
C LYS A 139 -5.80 10.78 14.57
N ASN A 140 -6.44 9.70 15.01
CA ASN A 140 -7.64 9.78 15.83
C ASN A 140 -7.36 10.38 17.23
N ILE A 141 -6.19 10.10 17.81
CA ILE A 141 -5.80 10.70 19.10
C ILE A 141 -5.57 12.21 18.94
N GLU A 142 -4.97 12.64 17.83
CA GLU A 142 -4.76 14.07 17.53
C GLU A 142 -6.09 14.81 17.42
N PHE A 143 -7.09 14.21 16.76
CA PHE A 143 -8.44 14.79 16.75
C PHE A 143 -8.97 14.96 18.16
N SER A 144 -8.84 13.93 19.00
CA SER A 144 -9.35 13.95 20.38
C SER A 144 -8.66 15.01 21.26
N ILE A 145 -7.37 15.26 21.06
CA ILE A 145 -6.60 16.26 21.82
C ILE A 145 -6.97 17.69 21.37
N ASN A 146 -7.21 17.91 20.08
CA ASN A 146 -7.55 19.24 19.55
C ASN A 146 -8.99 19.70 19.83
N PHE A 147 -9.84 18.84 20.42
CA PHE A 147 -11.21 19.17 20.85
C PHE A 147 -11.31 19.50 22.36
N GLN A 148 -10.20 19.51 23.11
CA GLN A 148 -10.12 19.99 24.50
C GLN A 148 -9.64 21.45 24.54
#